data_AF-A0A3P1C383-F1
#
_entry.id   AF-A0A3P1C383-F1
#
_cell.length_a   1.000
_cell.length_b   1.000
_cell.length_c   1.000
_cell.angle_alpha   90.00
_cell.angle_beta   90.00
_cell.angle_gamma   90.00
#
_symmetry.space_group_name_H-M   'P 1'
#
loop_
_entity.id
_entity.type
_entity.pdbx_description
1 polymer ?
#
loop_
_entity_poly.entity_id
_entity_poly.type
_entity_poly.pdbx_seq_one_letter_code
_entity_poly.pdbx_strand_id
1 'polypeptide(L)'
;MLTDLFTYLAQGTVSLTVFALPYRFFFSRLTTFQWNRFYLVGSALLSLLIPFVSMPELVNSGVATGAVFGLSRVGASQAVGELLLSETTAPTGFSASDMGTILLVLYGIGCLYKAARFGQNLRAIFNVIRTSRKIESGHCYSVYCQSRLTTFSFLNGIFLNFDEHSLTEEERAQVLQHERFHVRHRHTLDLLFFEILGIVFWFNPLVGYLSRSIRLVHEYVVDALMTRSGKNVRTYGYLLVKLTRQQGPNSLVHSFSTKPIFLRIHMLTQNPSKPMHKLIFLLILPVLALVTVLCSFLQPAENRLGSQSRTGKPLNGIPIGSISWKGNTVYSTTELNKALDVKPGDLYNKKDFTDRLYNHVGTDVASLYMDKGYLYFNVEVKENRMGKLVNLKLTVFEGAPATIGKVTVKGNKKISAAKILAALPIQPGDLFSRSKLIKSQQILAEMGPFNPTKVGINPIPNHQAKTVDLEYVLVEK
;
A
#
# COMPACT_ATOMS: atom_id res chain seq x y z
N MET A 1 14.90 -1.23 -5.86
CA MET A 1 14.58 -0.24 -6.91
C MET A 1 13.33 -0.61 -7.73
N LEU A 2 13.36 -1.70 -8.52
CA LEU A 2 12.21 -2.15 -9.31
C LEU A 2 10.98 -2.49 -8.44
N THR A 3 11.20 -3.27 -7.38
CA THR A 3 10.19 -3.64 -6.38
C THR A 3 9.60 -2.43 -5.67
N ASP A 4 10.42 -1.42 -5.36
CA ASP A 4 9.99 -0.21 -4.67
C ASP A 4 9.06 0.65 -5.54
N LEU A 5 9.37 0.77 -6.84
CA LEU A 5 8.52 1.50 -7.79
C LEU A 5 7.14 0.85 -7.93
N PHE A 6 7.07 -0.46 -8.12
CA PHE A 6 5.78 -1.15 -8.25
C PHE A 6 4.98 -1.12 -6.96
N THR A 7 5.64 -1.22 -5.81
CA THR A 7 4.99 -1.05 -4.49
C THR A 7 4.41 0.36 -4.36
N TYR A 8 5.16 1.39 -4.75
CA TYR A 8 4.69 2.77 -4.75
C TYR A 8 3.47 2.96 -5.66
N LEU A 9 3.52 2.46 -6.90
CA LEU A 9 2.40 2.55 -7.84
C LEU A 9 1.15 1.80 -7.34
N ALA A 10 1.32 0.65 -6.68
CA ALA A 10 0.24 -0.09 -6.05
C ALA A 10 -0.38 0.69 -4.88
N GLN A 11 0.44 1.20 -3.95
CA GLN A 11 -0.02 2.01 -2.82
C GLN A 11 -0.72 3.29 -3.27
N GLY A 12 -0.17 3.99 -4.27
CA GLY A 12 -0.79 5.18 -4.87
C GLY A 12 -2.14 4.85 -5.53
N THR A 13 -2.25 3.72 -6.23
CA THR A 13 -3.51 3.27 -6.84
C THR A 13 -4.58 2.94 -5.80
N VAL A 14 -4.21 2.24 -4.72
CA VAL A 14 -5.12 1.94 -3.61
C VAL A 14 -5.58 3.23 -2.93
N SER A 15 -4.64 4.15 -2.65
CA SER A 15 -4.93 5.44 -2.03
C SER A 15 -5.91 6.26 -2.88
N LEU A 16 -5.62 6.44 -4.17
CA LEU A 16 -6.50 7.15 -5.11
C LEU A 16 -7.90 6.54 -5.15
N THR A 17 -7.99 5.20 -5.15
CA THR A 17 -9.26 4.47 -5.18
C THR A 17 -10.09 4.75 -3.95
N VAL A 18 -9.51 4.58 -2.76
CA VAL A 18 -10.22 4.76 -1.49
C VAL A 18 -10.66 6.22 -1.31
N PHE A 19 -9.83 7.19 -1.67
CA PHE A 19 -10.21 8.61 -1.63
C PHE A 19 -11.26 9.00 -2.68
N ALA A 20 -11.33 8.33 -3.83
CA ALA A 20 -12.32 8.66 -4.85
C ALA A 20 -13.75 8.23 -4.45
N LEU A 21 -13.90 7.21 -3.60
CA LEU A 21 -15.22 6.68 -3.19
C LEU A 21 -16.10 7.72 -2.46
N PRO A 22 -15.62 8.41 -1.39
CA PRO A 22 -16.40 9.48 -0.76
C PRO A 22 -16.88 10.55 -1.74
N TYR A 23 -16.02 10.95 -2.68
CA TYR A 23 -16.39 11.93 -3.68
C TYR A 23 -17.49 11.41 -4.61
N ARG A 24 -17.32 10.21 -5.14
CA ARG A 24 -18.24 9.59 -6.10
C ARG A 24 -19.65 9.40 -5.52
N PHE A 25 -19.76 9.05 -4.25
CA PHE A 25 -21.03 8.70 -3.62
C PHE A 25 -21.67 9.84 -2.84
N PHE A 26 -20.87 10.72 -2.21
CA PHE A 26 -21.37 11.77 -1.33
C PHE A 26 -21.08 13.17 -1.91
N PHE A 27 -19.81 13.54 -2.12
CA PHE A 27 -19.47 14.95 -2.34
C PHE A 27 -19.85 15.47 -3.73
N SER A 28 -19.81 14.63 -4.76
CA SER A 28 -20.18 15.00 -6.13
C SER A 28 -21.62 15.52 -6.28
N ARG A 29 -22.49 15.28 -5.29
CA ARG A 29 -23.89 15.75 -5.28
C ARG A 29 -24.08 17.07 -4.53
N LEU A 30 -23.06 17.57 -3.83
CA LEU A 30 -23.15 18.79 -3.03
C LEU A 30 -22.92 20.04 -3.88
N THR A 31 -23.66 21.11 -3.60
CA THR A 31 -23.49 22.41 -4.28
C THR A 31 -22.39 23.27 -3.64
N THR A 32 -21.63 22.72 -2.70
CA THR A 32 -20.42 23.33 -2.12
C THR A 32 -19.21 23.11 -3.04
N PHE A 33 -19.24 23.67 -4.24
CA PHE A 33 -18.29 23.34 -5.32
C PHE A 33 -16.82 23.64 -4.99
N GLN A 34 -16.53 24.70 -4.23
CA GLN A 34 -15.16 24.99 -3.80
C GLN A 34 -14.60 23.90 -2.87
N TRP A 35 -15.42 23.34 -1.98
CA TRP A 35 -15.00 22.23 -1.13
C TRP A 35 -14.80 20.94 -1.93
N ASN A 36 -15.65 20.69 -2.94
CA ASN A 36 -15.44 19.58 -3.88
C ASN A 36 -14.10 19.72 -4.61
N ARG A 37 -13.75 20.93 -5.05
CA ARG A 37 -12.47 21.24 -5.70
C ARG A 37 -11.29 20.94 -4.76
N PHE A 38 -11.32 21.49 -3.54
CA PHE A 38 -10.27 21.28 -2.55
C PHE A 38 -10.13 19.81 -2.18
N TYR A 39 -11.24 19.09 -2.03
CA TYR A 39 -11.21 17.66 -1.76
C TYR A 39 -10.56 16.87 -2.89
N LEU A 40 -10.96 17.11 -4.16
CA LEU A 40 -10.41 16.37 -5.30
C LEU A 40 -8.90 16.58 -5.45
N VAL A 41 -8.43 17.84 -5.40
CA VAL A 41 -7.00 18.16 -5.53
C VAL A 41 -6.23 17.67 -4.30
N GLY A 42 -6.75 17.94 -3.10
CA GLY A 42 -6.10 17.58 -1.84
C GLY A 42 -5.99 16.07 -1.64
N SER A 43 -7.05 15.31 -1.94
CA SER A 43 -7.02 13.85 -1.81
C SER A 43 -6.12 13.18 -2.85
N ALA A 44 -6.08 13.69 -4.09
CA ALA A 44 -5.14 13.22 -5.09
C ALA A 44 -3.68 13.52 -4.69
N LEU A 45 -3.40 14.70 -4.13
CA LEU A 45 -2.08 15.04 -3.60
C LEU A 45 -1.69 14.15 -2.41
N LEU A 46 -2.60 13.97 -1.44
CA LEU A 46 -2.39 13.07 -0.30
C LEU A 46 -2.11 11.64 -0.75
N SER A 47 -2.79 11.16 -1.79
CA SER A 47 -2.55 9.82 -2.34
C SER A 47 -1.12 9.62 -2.86
N LEU A 48 -0.46 10.69 -3.30
CA LEU A 48 0.95 10.65 -3.71
C LEU A 48 1.91 10.75 -2.52
N LEU A 49 1.51 11.44 -1.45
CA LEU A 49 2.36 11.69 -0.29
C LEU A 49 2.34 10.55 0.72
N ILE A 50 1.21 9.86 0.89
CA ILE A 50 1.03 8.78 1.89
C ILE A 50 2.08 7.66 1.76
N PRO A 51 2.43 7.17 0.56
CA PRO A 51 3.49 6.16 0.41
C PRO A 51 4.85 6.58 0.99
N PHE A 52 5.13 7.89 1.13
CA PHE A 52 6.37 8.42 1.68
C PHE A 52 6.31 8.66 3.20
N VAL A 53 5.11 8.67 3.79
CA VAL A 53 4.96 8.88 5.24
C VAL A 53 5.41 7.61 5.96
N SER A 54 6.53 7.70 6.66
CA SER A 54 6.96 6.65 7.60
C SER A 54 5.94 6.61 8.73
N MET A 55 5.18 5.52 8.82
CA MET A 55 4.08 5.42 9.78
C MET A 55 4.62 5.48 11.22
N PRO A 56 4.04 6.31 12.09
CA PRO A 56 4.35 6.26 13.52
C PRO A 56 3.91 4.91 14.10
N GLU A 57 4.63 4.44 15.12
CA GLU A 57 4.44 3.15 15.83
C GLU A 57 3.03 2.90 16.40
N LEU A 58 2.08 3.81 16.22
CA LEU A 58 0.70 3.67 16.68
C LEU A 58 -0.03 2.47 16.05
N VAL A 59 0.42 1.99 14.88
CA VAL A 59 -0.07 0.76 14.23
C VAL A 59 0.78 -0.47 14.61
N ASN A 60 2.00 -0.28 15.11
CA ASN A 60 2.89 -1.36 15.60
C ASN A 60 2.70 -1.64 17.10
N SER A 61 2.11 -0.70 17.84
CA SER A 61 1.60 -0.95 19.18
C SER A 61 0.44 -1.91 19.03
N GLY A 62 0.58 -3.14 19.56
CA GLY A 62 -0.38 -4.25 19.45
C GLY A 62 -1.75 -4.01 20.10
N VAL A 63 -2.30 -2.81 19.97
CA VAL A 63 -3.62 -2.40 20.40
C VAL A 63 -4.53 -2.47 19.18
N ALA A 64 -5.34 -3.53 19.14
CA ALA A 64 -6.43 -3.80 18.19
C ALA A 64 -6.13 -4.61 16.90
N THR A 65 -5.15 -5.50 16.89
CA THR A 65 -5.09 -6.62 15.91
C THR A 65 -5.89 -7.86 16.34
N GLY A 66 -6.65 -7.79 17.43
CA GLY A 66 -7.45 -8.91 17.95
C GLY A 66 -8.96 -8.86 17.68
N ALA A 67 -9.53 -7.76 17.17
CA ALA A 67 -10.99 -7.57 17.24
C ALA A 67 -11.69 -7.05 15.96
N VAL A 68 -11.00 -6.74 14.86
CA VAL A 68 -11.68 -6.17 13.68
C VAL A 68 -11.14 -6.82 12.40
N PHE A 69 -12.01 -7.60 11.75
CA PHE A 69 -11.82 -8.43 10.54
C PHE A 69 -11.02 -9.73 10.68
N GLY A 70 -11.69 -10.74 11.26
CA GLY A 70 -11.44 -12.14 10.96
C GLY A 70 -11.85 -12.48 9.52
N LEU A 71 -11.07 -12.03 8.54
CA LEU A 71 -10.85 -12.84 7.35
C LEU A 71 -9.67 -13.73 7.72
N SER A 72 -9.96 -14.93 8.20
CA SER A 72 -8.97 -15.99 8.28
C SER A 72 -8.25 -16.05 6.94
N ARG A 73 -7.00 -15.58 6.92
CA ARG A 73 -6.04 -16.05 5.93
C ARG A 73 -5.99 -17.55 6.13
N VAL A 74 -6.70 -18.29 5.28
CA VAL A 74 -6.30 -19.64 4.91
C VAL A 74 -4.94 -19.47 4.26
N GLY A 75 -3.91 -19.37 5.10
CA GLY A 75 -2.55 -19.55 4.69
C GLY A 75 -2.47 -21.00 4.24
N ALA A 76 -2.46 -21.21 2.94
CA ALA A 76 -1.85 -22.39 2.35
C ALA A 76 -0.35 -22.36 2.73
N SER A 77 -0.06 -22.68 3.98
CA SER A 77 1.26 -23.08 4.42
C SER A 77 1.40 -24.56 4.08
N GLN A 78 1.52 -24.87 2.79
CA GLN A 78 2.22 -26.08 2.41
C GLN A 78 3.70 -25.78 2.58
N ALA A 79 4.28 -26.30 3.66
CA ALA A 79 5.69 -26.64 3.69
C ALA A 79 5.90 -27.72 2.62
N VAL A 80 6.25 -27.31 1.40
CA VAL A 80 6.98 -28.20 0.49
C VAL A 80 8.43 -28.05 0.87
N GLY A 81 8.97 -29.11 1.46
CA GLY A 81 10.38 -29.20 1.80
C GLY A 81 11.25 -28.91 0.58
N GLU A 82 12.24 -28.06 0.79
CA GLU A 82 13.33 -27.79 -0.13
C GLU A 82 14.16 -29.08 -0.27
N LEU A 83 13.73 -29.94 -1.20
CA LEU A 83 14.50 -31.08 -1.64
C LEU A 83 15.58 -30.53 -2.59
N LEU A 84 16.84 -30.68 -2.19
CA LEU A 84 18.01 -30.55 -3.05
C LEU A 84 17.86 -31.53 -4.24
N LEU A 85 17.22 -31.06 -5.31
CA LEU A 85 17.42 -31.60 -6.64
C LEU A 85 18.50 -30.74 -7.27
N SER A 86 19.63 -31.36 -7.61
CA SER A 86 20.60 -30.77 -8.51
C SER A 86 19.85 -30.23 -9.73
N GLU A 87 19.84 -28.91 -9.90
CA GLU A 87 19.34 -28.30 -11.12
C GLU A 87 20.30 -28.69 -12.25
N THR A 88 19.90 -29.71 -13.01
CA THR A 88 20.38 -29.87 -14.38
C THR A 88 19.94 -28.62 -15.13
N THR A 89 20.88 -27.72 -15.41
CA THR A 89 20.67 -26.52 -16.20
C THR A 89 20.05 -26.86 -17.55
N ALA A 90 18.73 -26.68 -17.66
CA ALA A 90 18.07 -26.46 -18.93
C ALA A 90 18.03 -24.94 -19.17
N PRO A 91 18.69 -24.40 -20.19
CA PRO A 91 18.55 -23.00 -20.54
C PRO A 91 17.19 -22.82 -21.23
N THR A 92 16.49 -21.71 -20.93
CA THR A 92 15.26 -21.17 -21.55
C THR A 92 14.00 -21.21 -20.68
N GLY A 93 14.00 -20.44 -19.59
CA GLY A 93 12.79 -19.97 -18.90
C GLY A 93 12.99 -18.54 -18.41
N PHE A 94 12.01 -17.66 -18.65
CA PHE A 94 12.07 -16.26 -18.20
C PHE A 94 12.22 -16.19 -16.66
N SER A 95 13.28 -15.53 -16.17
CA SER A 95 13.45 -15.29 -14.74
C SER A 95 12.41 -14.29 -14.22
N ALA A 96 12.05 -14.37 -12.94
CA ALA A 96 11.18 -13.37 -12.30
C ALA A 96 11.77 -11.94 -12.39
N SER A 97 13.10 -11.83 -12.48
CA SER A 97 13.80 -10.57 -12.74
C SER A 97 13.55 -10.04 -14.15
N ASP A 98 13.51 -10.92 -15.16
CA ASP A 98 13.20 -10.59 -16.55
C ASP A 98 11.76 -10.12 -16.70
N MET A 99 10.81 -10.72 -15.96
CA MET A 99 9.42 -10.24 -15.95
C MET A 99 9.32 -8.82 -15.38
N GLY A 100 10.08 -8.52 -14.31
CA GLY A 100 10.13 -7.20 -13.70
C GLY A 100 10.67 -6.13 -14.65
N THR A 101 11.72 -6.44 -15.43
CA THR A 101 12.28 -5.50 -16.41
C THR A 101 11.34 -5.28 -17.59
N ILE A 102 10.66 -6.32 -18.09
CA ILE A 102 9.63 -6.19 -19.14
C ILE A 102 8.51 -5.26 -18.69
N LEU A 103 7.98 -5.44 -17.47
CA LEU A 103 6.92 -4.59 -16.92
C LEU A 103 7.38 -3.14 -16.74
N LEU A 104 8.63 -2.91 -16.35
CA LEU A 104 9.20 -1.57 -16.21
C LEU A 104 9.32 -0.88 -17.57
N VAL A 105 9.79 -1.60 -18.60
CA VAL A 105 9.89 -1.07 -19.96
C VAL A 105 8.50 -0.71 -20.49
N LEU A 106 7.51 -1.60 -20.32
CA LEU A 106 6.13 -1.34 -20.72
C LEU A 106 5.54 -0.12 -20.02
N TYR A 107 5.76 -0.02 -18.71
CA TYR A 107 5.34 1.14 -17.91
C TYR A 107 6.00 2.44 -18.42
N GLY A 108 7.30 2.40 -18.71
CA GLY A 108 8.08 3.52 -19.23
C GLY A 108 7.59 3.98 -20.61
N ILE A 109 7.26 3.06 -21.52
CA ILE A 109 6.70 3.36 -22.84
C ILE A 109 5.37 4.11 -22.70
N GLY A 110 4.48 3.64 -21.82
CA GLY A 110 3.20 4.30 -21.56
C GLY A 110 3.36 5.71 -20.98
N CYS A 111 4.29 5.89 -20.04
CA CYS A 111 4.63 7.20 -19.49
C CYS A 111 5.18 8.13 -20.58
N LEU A 112 6.11 7.65 -21.41
CA LEU A 112 6.71 8.42 -22.50
C LEU A 112 5.65 8.86 -23.52
N TYR A 113 4.75 7.96 -23.93
CA TYR A 113 3.64 8.29 -24.83
C TYR A 113 2.75 9.40 -24.26
N LYS A 114 2.33 9.28 -22.99
CA LYS A 114 1.50 10.30 -22.33
C LYS A 114 2.23 11.64 -22.16
N ALA A 115 3.51 11.60 -21.79
CA ALA A 115 4.34 12.79 -21.63
C ALA A 115 4.58 13.50 -22.98
N ALA A 116 4.86 12.75 -24.05
CA ALA A 116 5.03 13.30 -25.40
C ALA A 116 3.74 13.99 -25.88
N ARG A 117 2.58 13.33 -25.71
CA ARG A 117 1.27 13.91 -26.05
C ARG A 117 0.97 15.17 -25.24
N PHE A 118 1.25 15.16 -23.93
CA PHE A 118 1.10 16.33 -23.07
C PHE A 118 2.01 17.49 -23.52
N GLY A 119 3.27 17.20 -23.84
CA GLY A 119 4.23 18.18 -24.35
C GLY A 119 3.83 18.76 -25.71
N GLN A 120 3.29 17.94 -26.62
CA GLN A 120 2.77 18.41 -27.91
C GLN A 120 1.59 19.38 -27.72
N ASN A 121 0.63 19.04 -26.86
CA ASN A 121 -0.51 19.91 -26.55
C ASN A 121 -0.03 21.25 -25.95
N LEU A 122 0.93 21.20 -25.03
CA LEU A 122 1.47 22.38 -24.39
C LEU A 122 2.24 23.27 -25.38
N ARG A 123 3.04 22.67 -26.26
CA ARG A 123 3.72 23.38 -27.37
C ARG A 123 2.72 24.04 -28.31
N ALA A 124 1.63 23.37 -28.66
CA ALA A 124 0.59 23.95 -29.51
C ALA A 124 -0.03 25.20 -28.88
N ILE A 125 -0.38 25.14 -27.59
CA ILE A 125 -0.93 26.28 -26.85
C ILE A 125 0.09 27.42 -26.77
N PHE A 126 1.35 27.13 -26.43
CA PHE A 126 2.40 28.16 -26.36
C PHE A 126 2.72 28.78 -27.72
N ASN A 127 2.67 28.00 -28.79
CA ASN A 127 2.84 28.53 -30.14
C ASN A 127 1.73 29.55 -30.46
N VAL A 128 0.47 29.22 -30.17
CA VAL A 128 -0.65 30.17 -30.31
C VAL A 128 -0.43 31.43 -29.45
N ILE A 129 0.00 31.29 -28.19
CA ILE A 129 0.29 32.43 -27.30
C ILE A 129 1.39 33.34 -27.87
N ARG A 130 2.40 32.75 -28.52
CA ARG A 130 3.56 33.49 -29.04
C ARG A 130 3.26 34.21 -30.35
N THR A 131 2.46 33.61 -31.23
CA THR A 131 2.18 34.15 -32.56
C THR A 131 1.00 35.12 -32.59
N SER A 132 0.11 35.06 -31.61
CA SER A 132 -1.11 35.85 -31.65
C SER A 132 -0.95 37.23 -31.02
N ARG A 133 -1.66 38.23 -31.57
CA ARG A 133 -1.74 39.58 -30.99
C ARG A 133 -2.53 39.53 -29.68
N LYS A 134 -1.91 40.02 -28.61
CA LYS A 134 -2.52 40.08 -27.27
C LYS A 134 -3.19 41.43 -27.06
N ILE A 135 -4.39 41.40 -26.49
CA ILE A 135 -5.08 42.59 -26.00
C ILE A 135 -5.11 42.48 -24.48
N GLU A 136 -4.43 43.40 -23.81
CA GLU A 136 -4.34 43.39 -22.35
C GLU A 136 -5.60 43.99 -21.72
N SER A 137 -6.08 43.33 -20.67
CA SER A 137 -7.26 43.74 -19.91
C SER A 137 -6.98 43.47 -18.42
N GLY A 138 -6.24 44.36 -17.77
CA GLY A 138 -5.84 44.22 -16.36
C GLY A 138 -4.85 43.07 -16.16
N HIS A 139 -5.14 42.14 -15.24
CA HIS A 139 -4.28 40.98 -14.95
C HIS A 139 -4.44 39.79 -15.92
N CYS A 140 -5.19 39.96 -17.01
CA CYS A 140 -5.39 38.94 -18.02
C CYS A 140 -5.22 39.54 -19.43
N TYR A 141 -4.93 38.68 -20.40
CA TYR A 141 -4.90 39.07 -21.80
C TYR A 141 -5.88 38.22 -22.61
N SER A 142 -6.51 38.83 -23.61
CA SER A 142 -7.38 38.15 -24.56
C SER A 142 -6.70 38.04 -25.93
N VAL A 143 -6.91 36.90 -26.58
CA VAL A 143 -6.40 36.59 -27.91
C VAL A 143 -7.56 36.10 -28.76
N TYR A 144 -7.78 36.76 -29.90
CA TYR A 144 -8.73 36.28 -30.89
C TYR A 144 -8.04 35.29 -31.84
N CYS A 145 -8.54 34.05 -31.93
CA CYS A 145 -7.93 32.95 -32.66
C CYS A 145 -8.79 32.55 -33.87
N GLN A 146 -8.23 32.59 -35.09
CA GLN A 146 -8.90 32.19 -36.35
C GLN A 146 -9.01 30.66 -36.52
N SER A 147 -9.28 29.92 -35.45
CA SER A 147 -9.23 28.45 -35.45
C SER A 147 -10.57 27.82 -35.08
N ARG A 148 -10.81 26.57 -35.51
CA ARG A 148 -11.96 25.73 -35.12
C ARG A 148 -12.04 25.40 -33.61
N LEU A 149 -11.20 25.99 -32.77
CA LEU A 149 -11.20 25.75 -31.33
C LEU A 149 -12.37 26.50 -30.69
N THR A 150 -13.02 25.89 -29.71
CA THR A 150 -13.97 26.59 -28.85
C THR A 150 -13.26 27.65 -28.03
N THR A 151 -13.98 28.68 -27.57
CA THR A 151 -13.45 29.61 -26.58
C THR A 151 -12.94 28.85 -25.35
N PHE A 152 -11.73 29.18 -24.87
CA PHE A 152 -11.11 28.54 -23.69
C PHE A 152 -10.18 29.50 -22.96
N SER A 153 -9.87 29.17 -21.70
CA SER A 153 -8.90 29.91 -20.87
C SER A 153 -7.71 29.03 -20.49
N PHE A 154 -6.52 29.63 -20.49
CA PHE A 154 -5.28 28.96 -20.11
C PHE A 154 -4.32 29.93 -19.41
N LEU A 155 -3.91 29.59 -18.18
CA LEU A 155 -3.11 30.43 -17.29
C LEU A 155 -3.74 31.82 -17.12
N ASN A 156 -3.12 32.87 -17.67
CA ASN A 156 -3.61 34.25 -17.62
C ASN A 156 -4.25 34.71 -18.94
N GLY A 157 -4.38 33.81 -19.92
CA GLY A 157 -4.88 34.08 -21.27
C GLY A 157 -6.29 33.57 -21.50
N ILE A 158 -7.08 34.34 -22.25
CA ILE A 158 -8.41 33.97 -22.75
C ILE A 158 -8.33 33.91 -24.27
N PHE A 159 -8.72 32.78 -24.85
CA PHE A 159 -8.65 32.51 -26.28
C PHE A 159 -10.07 32.45 -26.83
N LEU A 160 -10.40 33.42 -27.68
CA LEU A 160 -11.73 33.62 -28.23
C LEU A 160 -11.77 33.13 -29.67
N ASN A 161 -12.85 32.46 -30.06
CA ASN A 161 -13.07 32.11 -31.46
C ASN A 161 -13.81 33.25 -32.18
N PHE A 162 -13.40 33.56 -33.41
CA PHE A 162 -14.07 34.55 -34.26
C PHE A 162 -15.48 34.12 -34.70
N ASP A 163 -15.79 32.82 -34.81
CA ASP A 163 -17.15 32.36 -35.22
C ASP A 163 -18.25 32.66 -34.18
N GLU A 164 -17.87 33.22 -33.02
CA GLU A 164 -18.74 33.73 -31.97
C GLU A 164 -19.47 35.05 -32.37
N HIS A 165 -19.37 35.47 -33.63
CA HIS A 165 -20.13 36.60 -34.21
C HIS A 165 -21.66 36.41 -34.22
N SER A 166 -22.17 35.19 -34.01
CA SER A 166 -23.60 34.91 -33.83
C SER A 166 -24.14 35.23 -32.43
N LEU A 167 -23.27 35.67 -31.51
CA LEU A 167 -23.65 36.11 -30.17
C LEU A 167 -23.89 37.63 -30.13
N THR A 168 -24.90 38.04 -29.36
CA THR A 168 -25.10 39.45 -29.01
C THR A 168 -23.94 39.96 -28.17
N GLU A 169 -23.74 41.28 -28.10
CA GLU A 169 -22.69 41.86 -27.25
C GLU A 169 -22.83 41.44 -25.78
N GLU A 170 -24.06 41.37 -25.29
CA GLU A 170 -24.35 40.90 -23.94
C GLU A 170 -23.91 39.44 -23.74
N GLU A 171 -24.30 38.53 -24.65
CA GLU A 171 -23.92 37.12 -24.62
C GLU A 171 -22.39 36.95 -24.65
N ARG A 172 -21.70 37.68 -25.53
CA ARG A 172 -20.24 37.70 -25.61
C ARG A 172 -19.60 38.19 -24.32
N ALA A 173 -20.14 39.24 -23.70
CA ALA A 173 -19.69 39.72 -22.41
C ALA A 173 -19.89 38.66 -21.30
N GLN A 174 -20.93 37.83 -21.37
CA GLN A 174 -21.10 36.71 -20.44
C GLN A 174 -20.06 35.62 -20.63
N VAL A 175 -19.74 35.24 -21.87
CA VAL A 175 -18.68 34.26 -22.17
C VAL A 175 -17.31 34.77 -21.70
N LEU A 176 -16.99 36.03 -22.01
CA LEU A 176 -15.75 36.65 -21.54
C LEU A 176 -15.64 36.66 -20.01
N GLN A 177 -16.73 36.98 -19.32
CA GLN A 177 -16.75 36.97 -17.86
C GLN A 177 -16.60 35.55 -17.30
N HIS A 178 -17.20 34.54 -17.95
CA HIS A 178 -17.04 33.12 -17.61
C HIS A 178 -15.55 32.72 -17.68
N GLU A 179 -14.87 32.98 -18.79
CA GLU A 179 -13.45 32.66 -18.97
C GLU A 179 -12.54 33.41 -17.99
N ARG A 180 -12.86 34.68 -17.69
CA ARG A 180 -12.13 35.45 -16.66
C ARG A 180 -12.20 34.79 -15.28
N PHE A 181 -13.31 34.15 -14.92
CA PHE A 181 -13.41 33.43 -13.64
C PHE A 181 -12.51 32.20 -13.59
N HIS A 182 -12.34 31.46 -14.70
CA HIS A 182 -11.39 30.34 -14.77
C HIS A 182 -9.94 30.80 -14.56
N VAL A 183 -9.55 31.89 -15.21
CA VAL A 183 -8.23 32.53 -15.03
C VAL A 183 -8.04 32.95 -13.57
N ARG A 184 -9.00 33.71 -13.01
CA ARG A 184 -8.92 34.23 -11.63
C ARG A 184 -8.79 33.13 -10.58
N HIS A 185 -9.48 32.00 -10.76
CA HIS A 185 -9.43 30.86 -9.83
C HIS A 185 -8.27 29.88 -10.11
N ARG A 186 -7.45 30.17 -11.13
CA ARG A 186 -6.29 29.37 -11.56
C ARG A 186 -6.64 27.91 -11.86
N HIS A 187 -7.79 27.68 -12.48
CA HIS A 187 -8.27 26.32 -12.81
C HIS A 187 -7.28 25.55 -13.71
N THR A 188 -6.49 26.24 -14.54
CA THR A 188 -5.42 25.64 -15.33
C THR A 188 -4.41 24.84 -14.50
N LEU A 189 -4.08 25.29 -13.27
CA LEU A 189 -3.12 24.59 -12.43
C LEU A 189 -3.62 23.20 -12.03
N ASP A 190 -4.90 23.08 -11.67
CA ASP A 190 -5.51 21.81 -11.31
C ASP A 190 -5.54 20.87 -12.53
N LEU A 191 -5.82 21.39 -13.73
CA LEU A 191 -5.80 20.60 -14.96
C LEU A 191 -4.39 20.06 -15.25
N LEU A 192 -3.36 20.91 -15.13
CA LEU A 192 -1.97 20.49 -15.32
C LEU A 192 -1.57 19.42 -14.30
N PHE A 193 -1.96 19.58 -13.03
CA PHE A 193 -1.73 18.58 -11.99
C PHE A 193 -2.34 17.21 -12.34
N PHE A 194 -3.61 17.19 -12.77
CA PHE A 194 -4.29 15.95 -13.14
C PHE A 194 -3.78 15.32 -14.45
N GLU A 195 -3.27 16.11 -15.39
CA GLU A 195 -2.57 15.59 -16.58
C GLU A 195 -1.23 14.96 -16.18
N ILE A 196 -0.44 15.58 -15.29
CA ILE A 196 0.80 15.00 -14.75
C ILE A 196 0.51 13.69 -14.00
N LEU A 197 -0.51 13.69 -13.13
CA LEU A 197 -0.97 12.49 -12.44
C LEU A 197 -1.36 11.38 -13.44
N GLY A 198 -2.00 11.75 -14.56
CA GLY A 198 -2.37 10.86 -15.65
C GLY A 198 -1.20 10.34 -16.49
N ILE A 199 -0.02 10.94 -16.41
CA ILE A 199 1.22 10.40 -16.97
C ILE A 199 1.74 9.27 -16.06
N VAL A 200 1.84 9.54 -14.76
CA VAL A 200 2.39 8.58 -13.77
C VAL A 200 1.49 7.35 -13.62
N PHE A 201 0.17 7.55 -13.59
CA PHE A 201 -0.84 6.51 -13.42
C PHE A 201 -1.65 6.30 -14.70
N TRP A 202 -1.00 6.33 -15.86
CA TRP A 202 -1.67 6.25 -17.17
C TRP A 202 -2.53 5.00 -17.35
N PHE A 203 -2.17 3.90 -16.69
CA PHE A 203 -2.89 2.64 -16.69
C PHE A 203 -4.14 2.66 -15.79
N ASN A 204 -4.26 3.64 -14.89
CA ASN A 204 -5.35 3.71 -13.93
C ASN A 204 -6.53 4.53 -14.49
N PRO A 205 -7.67 3.90 -14.84
CA PRO A 205 -8.83 4.59 -15.40
C PRO A 205 -9.46 5.60 -14.43
N LEU A 206 -9.22 5.44 -13.13
CA LEU A 206 -9.74 6.33 -12.09
C LEU A 206 -9.18 7.74 -12.23
N VAL A 207 -7.92 7.90 -12.64
CA VAL A 207 -7.34 9.22 -12.86
C VAL A 207 -8.11 9.96 -13.95
N GLY A 208 -8.48 9.27 -15.03
CA GLY A 208 -9.35 9.83 -16.06
C GLY A 208 -10.73 10.25 -15.55
N TYR A 209 -11.31 9.51 -14.60
CA TYR A 209 -12.56 9.90 -13.93
C TYR A 209 -12.37 11.16 -13.06
N LEU A 210 -11.29 11.24 -12.28
CA LEU A 210 -10.99 12.40 -11.45
C LEU A 210 -10.70 13.65 -12.30
N SER A 211 -9.96 13.51 -13.40
CA SER A 211 -9.71 14.60 -14.36
C SER A 211 -10.99 15.11 -15.02
N ARG A 212 -11.97 14.23 -15.30
CA ARG A 212 -13.31 14.65 -15.77
C ARG A 212 -14.11 15.32 -14.67
N SER A 213 -14.00 14.83 -13.44
CA SER A 213 -14.70 15.36 -12.27
C SER A 213 -14.24 16.76 -11.88
N ILE A 214 -12.92 17.02 -11.87
CA ILE A 214 -12.38 18.34 -11.56
C ILE A 214 -12.78 19.38 -12.60
N ARG A 215 -12.77 19.02 -13.89
CA ARG A 215 -13.29 19.87 -14.99
C ARG A 215 -14.73 20.26 -14.74
N LEU A 216 -15.59 19.28 -14.42
CA LEU A 216 -17.00 19.54 -14.13
C LEU A 216 -17.19 20.43 -12.88
N VAL A 217 -16.37 20.24 -11.84
CA VAL A 217 -16.39 21.10 -10.65
C VAL A 217 -15.93 22.52 -10.96
N HIS A 218 -14.95 22.72 -11.84
CA HIS A 218 -14.55 24.05 -12.31
C HIS A 218 -15.72 24.77 -12.98
N GLU A 219 -16.43 24.08 -13.86
CA GLU A 219 -17.64 24.63 -14.50
C GLU A 219 -18.67 25.03 -13.45
N TYR A 220 -18.96 24.17 -12.47
CA TYR A 220 -19.91 24.48 -11.39
C TYR A 220 -19.51 25.69 -10.54
N VAL A 221 -18.21 25.82 -10.24
CA VAL A 221 -17.68 26.98 -9.52
C VAL A 221 -17.94 28.26 -10.32
N VAL A 222 -17.62 28.27 -11.61
CA VAL A 222 -17.81 29.46 -12.45
C VAL A 222 -19.28 29.76 -12.66
N ASP A 223 -20.10 28.75 -12.92
CA ASP A 223 -21.55 28.84 -13.07
C ASP A 223 -22.21 29.46 -11.81
N ALA A 224 -21.78 29.05 -10.62
CA ALA A 224 -22.24 29.64 -9.35
C ALA A 224 -21.79 31.10 -9.15
N LEU A 225 -20.63 31.49 -9.67
CA LEU A 225 -20.12 32.87 -9.60
C LEU A 225 -20.84 33.80 -10.59
N MET A 226 -21.17 33.30 -11.78
CA MET A 226 -21.91 34.03 -12.80
C MET A 226 -23.32 34.39 -12.32
N THR A 227 -24.00 33.45 -11.65
CA THR A 227 -25.35 33.66 -11.09
C THR A 227 -25.36 34.60 -9.88
N ARG A 228 -24.34 34.55 -9.01
CA ARG A 228 -24.18 35.49 -7.89
C ARG A 228 -23.90 36.93 -8.32
N SER A 229 -23.38 37.14 -9.52
CA SER A 229 -23.04 38.47 -10.05
C SER A 229 -24.26 39.23 -10.59
N GLY A 230 -25.49 38.84 -10.21
CA GLY A 230 -26.74 39.53 -10.57
C GLY A 230 -27.35 39.15 -11.92
N LYS A 231 -26.83 38.11 -12.60
CA LYS A 231 -27.36 37.66 -13.90
C LYS A 231 -28.53 36.69 -13.73
N ASN A 232 -29.55 36.81 -14.59
CA ASN A 232 -30.68 35.89 -14.60
C ASN A 232 -30.21 34.47 -14.96
N VAL A 233 -30.39 33.52 -14.03
CA VAL A 233 -30.00 32.11 -14.15
C VAL A 233 -30.54 31.47 -15.43
N ARG A 234 -31.77 31.82 -15.82
CA ARG A 234 -32.43 31.27 -17.00
C ARG A 234 -31.77 31.76 -18.28
N THR A 235 -31.50 33.07 -18.40
CA THR A 235 -30.83 33.66 -19.58
C THR A 235 -29.44 33.08 -19.77
N TYR A 236 -28.67 32.95 -18.67
CA TYR A 236 -27.35 32.33 -18.70
C TYR A 236 -27.42 30.84 -19.09
N GLY A 237 -28.39 30.09 -18.55
CA GLY A 237 -28.61 28.69 -18.93
C GLY A 237 -28.91 28.50 -20.42
N TYR A 238 -29.69 29.40 -21.03
CA TYR A 238 -29.92 29.39 -22.48
C TYR A 238 -28.64 29.63 -23.27
N LEU A 239 -27.80 30.57 -22.83
CA LEU A 239 -26.50 30.82 -23.46
C LEU A 239 -25.62 29.56 -23.45
N LEU A 240 -25.55 28.83 -22.32
CA LEU A 240 -24.78 27.58 -22.24
C LEU A 240 -25.26 26.53 -23.25
N VAL A 241 -26.58 26.40 -23.44
CA VAL A 241 -27.17 25.50 -24.45
C VAL A 241 -26.85 25.99 -25.87
N LYS A 242 -26.94 27.30 -26.12
CA LYS A 242 -26.64 27.93 -27.41
C LYS A 242 -25.19 27.66 -27.84
N LEU A 243 -24.23 27.81 -26.93
CA LEU A 243 -22.81 27.53 -27.18
C LEU A 243 -22.54 26.05 -27.51
N THR A 244 -23.34 25.13 -26.95
CA THR A 244 -23.17 23.68 -27.19
C THR A 244 -23.68 23.25 -28.56
N ARG A 245 -24.73 23.89 -29.10
CA ARG A 245 -25.32 23.58 -30.43
C ARG A 245 -24.43 23.90 -31.62
N GLN A 246 -23.39 24.72 -31.44
CA GLN A 246 -22.48 25.13 -32.53
C GLN A 246 -21.38 24.10 -32.83
N GLN A 247 -21.29 23.02 -32.06
CA GLN A 247 -20.45 21.86 -32.37
C GLN A 247 -21.14 21.01 -33.45
N GLY A 248 -20.70 21.15 -34.71
CA GLY A 248 -21.36 20.53 -35.88
C GLY A 248 -21.53 19.00 -35.81
N PRO A 249 -22.49 18.43 -36.55
CA PRO A 249 -22.76 17.00 -36.55
C PRO A 249 -21.74 16.30 -37.42
N ASN A 250 -20.83 15.50 -36.84
CA ASN A 250 -20.05 14.54 -37.63
C ASN A 250 -19.76 13.24 -36.89
N SER A 251 -20.19 12.16 -37.56
CA SER A 251 -19.69 10.78 -37.59
C SER A 251 -20.08 9.81 -36.46
N LEU A 252 -21.08 8.95 -36.75
CA LEU A 252 -21.29 7.54 -36.35
C LEU A 252 -20.91 7.07 -34.92
N VAL A 253 -20.79 7.97 -33.96
CA VAL A 253 -20.36 7.68 -32.58
C VAL A 253 -21.36 8.34 -31.63
N HIS A 254 -21.77 7.62 -30.58
CA HIS A 254 -22.74 8.09 -29.61
C HIS A 254 -22.48 9.53 -29.13
N SER A 255 -23.49 10.39 -29.31
CA SER A 255 -23.53 11.78 -28.82
C SER A 255 -23.64 11.82 -27.29
N PHE A 256 -22.55 11.47 -26.59
CA PHE A 256 -22.43 11.53 -25.13
C PHE A 256 -21.99 12.92 -24.61
N SER A 257 -21.80 13.92 -25.50
CA SER A 257 -21.35 15.27 -25.14
C SER A 257 -22.42 16.13 -24.43
N THR A 258 -23.67 15.66 -24.35
CA THR A 258 -24.78 16.36 -23.66
C THR A 258 -24.78 16.15 -22.15
N LYS A 259 -24.11 15.10 -21.64
CA LYS A 259 -24.12 14.79 -20.19
C LYS A 259 -23.50 15.91 -19.34
N PRO A 260 -22.33 16.50 -19.67
CA PRO A 260 -21.75 17.58 -18.89
C PRO A 260 -22.62 18.84 -18.83
N ILE A 261 -23.23 19.25 -19.95
CA ILE A 261 -24.11 20.44 -19.98
C ILE A 261 -25.38 20.23 -19.17
N PHE A 262 -26.02 19.05 -19.26
CA PHE A 262 -27.18 18.73 -18.43
C PHE A 262 -26.83 18.79 -16.94
N LEU A 263 -25.68 18.25 -16.55
CA LEU A 263 -25.20 18.28 -15.18
C LEU A 263 -24.92 19.71 -14.68
N ARG A 264 -24.42 20.60 -15.54
CA ARG A 264 -24.24 22.04 -15.22
C ARG A 264 -25.58 22.74 -15.02
N ILE A 265 -26.54 22.58 -15.94
CA ILE A 265 -27.88 23.18 -15.84
C ILE A 265 -28.63 22.63 -14.61
N HIS A 266 -28.52 21.34 -14.34
CA HIS A 266 -29.11 20.73 -13.16
C HIS A 266 -28.52 21.32 -11.87
N MET A 267 -27.19 21.44 -11.76
CA MET A 267 -26.54 22.06 -10.59
C MET A 267 -26.81 23.56 -10.45
N LEU A 268 -26.97 24.27 -11.56
CA LEU A 268 -27.34 25.70 -11.61
C LEU A 268 -28.74 25.98 -11.04
N THR A 269 -29.65 25.02 -11.16
CA THR A 269 -31.06 25.17 -10.73
C THR A 269 -31.35 24.57 -9.35
N GLN A 270 -30.35 23.95 -8.72
CA GLN A 270 -30.46 23.35 -7.39
C GLN A 270 -30.38 24.40 -6.27
N ASN A 271 -31.06 24.12 -5.16
CA ASN A 271 -30.91 24.93 -3.94
C ASN A 271 -29.51 24.73 -3.32
N PRO A 272 -28.90 25.78 -2.73
CA PRO A 272 -27.62 25.66 -2.08
C PRO A 272 -27.69 24.70 -0.89
N SER A 273 -26.69 23.83 -0.75
CA SER A 273 -26.61 22.88 0.36
C SER A 273 -26.45 23.62 1.68
N LYS A 274 -27.16 23.16 2.73
CA LYS A 274 -27.07 23.77 4.07
C LYS A 274 -25.63 23.74 4.59
N PRO A 275 -25.16 24.77 5.32
CA PRO A 275 -23.77 24.85 5.79
C PRO A 275 -23.32 23.65 6.63
N MET A 276 -24.25 22.99 7.35
CA MET A 276 -23.96 21.76 8.09
C MET A 276 -23.46 20.61 7.20
N HIS A 277 -23.84 20.56 5.92
CA HIS A 277 -23.31 19.55 4.99
C HIS A 277 -21.81 19.70 4.76
N LYS A 278 -21.19 20.84 5.11
CA LYS A 278 -19.72 20.97 5.06
C LYS A 278 -19.02 20.06 6.07
N LEU A 279 -19.69 19.64 7.14
CA LEU A 279 -19.13 18.69 8.12
C LEU A 279 -18.90 17.31 7.50
N ILE A 280 -19.59 16.95 6.41
CA ILE A 280 -19.40 15.66 5.73
C ILE A 280 -17.98 15.52 5.13
N PHE A 281 -17.29 16.63 4.87
CA PHE A 281 -15.90 16.60 4.42
C PHE A 281 -14.94 16.13 5.53
N LEU A 282 -15.36 16.11 6.80
CA LEU A 282 -14.60 15.49 7.90
C LEU A 282 -14.45 13.97 7.70
N LEU A 283 -15.25 13.35 6.82
CA LEU A 283 -15.08 11.96 6.42
C LEU A 283 -13.71 11.69 5.77
N ILE A 284 -12.97 12.74 5.37
CA ILE A 284 -11.57 12.59 4.95
C ILE A 284 -10.67 12.00 6.06
N LEU A 285 -10.94 12.28 7.34
CA LEU A 285 -10.12 11.82 8.47
C LEU A 285 -10.17 10.29 8.65
N PRO A 286 -11.34 9.63 8.77
CA PRO A 286 -11.39 8.18 8.85
C PRO A 286 -10.93 7.50 7.56
N VAL A 287 -11.15 8.13 6.40
CA VAL A 287 -10.66 7.62 5.11
C VAL A 287 -9.12 7.68 5.06
N LEU A 288 -8.52 8.77 5.52
CA LEU A 288 -7.07 8.89 5.63
C LEU A 288 -6.50 7.81 6.55
N ALA A 289 -7.10 7.61 7.73
CA ALA A 289 -6.70 6.54 8.64
C ALA A 289 -6.79 5.15 7.95
N LEU A 290 -7.90 4.86 7.27
CA LEU A 290 -8.07 3.62 6.52
C LEU A 290 -6.99 3.42 5.44
N VAL A 291 -6.70 4.45 4.64
CA VAL A 291 -5.68 4.38 3.58
C VAL A 291 -4.31 4.10 4.17
N THR A 292 -3.96 4.74 5.29
CA THR A 292 -2.66 4.53 5.93
C THR A 292 -2.50 3.10 6.46
N VAL A 293 -3.56 2.51 7.02
CA VAL A 293 -3.60 1.10 7.43
C VAL A 293 -3.50 0.17 6.23
N LEU A 294 -4.21 0.44 5.14
CA LEU A 294 -4.13 -0.38 3.92
C LEU A 294 -2.73 -0.34 3.28
N CYS A 295 -2.07 0.81 3.30
CA CYS A 295 -0.72 0.96 2.75
C CYS A 295 0.33 0.23 3.59
N SER A 296 0.16 0.12 4.92
CA SER A 296 1.08 -0.65 5.77
C SER A 296 1.08 -2.14 5.42
N PHE A 297 -0.08 -2.69 5.02
CA PHE A 297 -0.18 -4.08 4.55
C PHE A 297 0.52 -4.35 3.22
N LEU A 298 0.74 -3.32 2.40
CA LEU A 298 1.41 -3.43 1.09
C LEU A 298 2.93 -3.27 1.18
N GLN A 299 3.49 -2.95 2.35
CA GLN A 299 4.95 -2.83 2.52
C GLN A 299 5.64 -4.21 2.50
N PRO A 300 6.73 -4.39 1.73
CA PRO A 300 7.56 -5.59 1.73
C PRO A 300 8.04 -5.94 3.14
N ALA A 301 8.18 -7.24 3.43
CA ALA A 301 8.56 -7.74 4.76
C ALA A 301 9.88 -7.16 5.30
N GLU A 302 10.79 -6.77 4.41
CA GLU A 302 12.06 -6.12 4.75
C GLU A 302 11.85 -4.75 5.46
N ASN A 303 10.81 -3.99 5.08
CA ASN A 303 10.45 -2.73 5.74
C ASN A 303 9.68 -2.94 7.06
N ARG A 304 9.06 -4.11 7.27
CA ARG A 304 8.41 -4.45 8.55
C ARG A 304 9.42 -4.79 9.65
N LEU A 305 10.58 -5.31 9.25
CA LEU A 305 11.74 -5.51 10.13
C LEU A 305 12.66 -4.27 10.18
N GLY A 306 12.56 -3.38 9.20
CA GLY A 306 13.35 -2.14 9.09
C GLY A 306 12.94 -1.00 10.03
N SER A 307 11.80 -1.10 10.72
CA SER A 307 11.35 -0.10 11.70
C SER A 307 12.13 -0.11 13.02
N GLN A 308 13.01 -1.09 13.27
CA GLN A 308 13.92 -1.07 14.42
C GLN A 308 15.32 -0.52 14.10
N SER A 309 15.58 -0.04 12.87
CA SER A 309 16.90 0.49 12.51
C SER A 309 16.81 1.86 11.86
N ARG A 310 16.24 2.82 12.58
CA ARG A 310 16.48 4.25 12.33
C ARG A 310 17.03 4.90 13.59
N THR A 311 18.23 4.47 13.97
CA THR A 311 19.30 5.25 14.61
C THR A 311 20.48 4.32 14.89
N GLY A 312 21.29 4.04 13.87
CA GLY A 312 22.55 3.33 14.10
C GLY A 312 23.18 2.83 12.81
N LYS A 313 24.47 3.12 12.62
CA LYS A 313 25.32 2.34 11.70
C LYS A 313 25.12 0.85 11.99
N PRO A 314 25.21 -0.04 10.98
CA PRO A 314 25.07 -1.47 11.18
C PRO A 314 25.97 -1.92 12.35
N LEU A 315 25.38 -2.62 13.32
CA LEU A 315 26.09 -3.12 14.51
C LEU A 315 26.90 -4.39 14.20
N ASN A 316 26.67 -5.00 13.03
CA ASN A 316 27.43 -6.15 12.58
C ASN A 316 28.92 -5.76 12.42
N GLY A 317 29.81 -6.59 12.97
CA GLY A 317 31.26 -6.37 12.96
C GLY A 317 31.78 -5.45 14.09
N ILE A 318 30.93 -5.06 15.04
CA ILE A 318 31.36 -4.35 16.26
C ILE A 318 31.66 -5.38 17.35
N PRO A 319 32.78 -5.28 18.09
CA PRO A 319 33.07 -6.19 19.20
C PRO A 319 32.03 -6.07 20.32
N ILE A 320 31.63 -7.21 20.86
CA ILE A 320 30.67 -7.31 21.96
C ILE A 320 31.34 -6.84 23.25
N GLY A 321 30.75 -5.87 23.94
CA GLY A 321 31.27 -5.35 25.21
C GLY A 321 30.84 -6.18 26.42
N SER A 322 29.54 -6.38 26.60
CA SER A 322 29.00 -7.17 27.70
C SER A 322 27.68 -7.84 27.30
N ILE A 323 27.45 -9.05 27.83
CA ILE A 323 26.20 -9.81 27.68
C ILE A 323 25.55 -9.89 29.05
N SER A 324 24.31 -9.42 29.16
CA SER A 324 23.55 -9.43 30.41
C SER A 324 22.22 -10.13 30.22
N TRP A 325 21.81 -10.93 31.21
CA TRP A 325 20.56 -11.67 31.20
C TRP A 325 19.61 -11.15 32.28
N LYS A 326 18.32 -11.14 31.99
CA LYS A 326 17.26 -10.78 32.92
C LYS A 326 16.08 -11.73 32.72
N GLY A 327 15.44 -12.16 33.81
CA GLY A 327 14.24 -13.02 33.75
C GLY A 327 14.54 -14.51 33.59
N ASN A 328 15.80 -14.92 33.62
CA ASN A 328 16.22 -16.32 33.68
C ASN A 328 16.16 -16.83 35.14
N THR A 329 15.06 -17.47 35.53
CA THR A 329 14.90 -18.10 36.84
C THR A 329 15.18 -19.60 36.81
N VAL A 330 15.05 -20.23 35.63
CA VAL A 330 15.21 -21.68 35.42
C VAL A 330 16.66 -22.09 35.19
N TYR A 331 17.47 -21.21 34.59
CA TYR A 331 18.88 -21.43 34.28
C TYR A 331 19.74 -20.27 34.77
N SER A 332 20.93 -20.60 35.26
CA SER A 332 21.92 -19.60 35.67
C SER A 332 22.48 -18.88 34.45
N THR A 333 22.90 -17.63 34.64
CA THR A 333 23.56 -16.84 33.58
C THR A 333 24.82 -17.53 33.04
N THR A 334 25.54 -18.28 33.89
CA THR A 334 26.70 -19.07 33.49
C THR A 334 26.36 -20.20 32.52
N GLU A 335 25.24 -20.91 32.74
CA GLU A 335 24.78 -21.97 31.85
C GLU A 335 24.31 -21.40 30.50
N LEU A 336 23.58 -20.28 30.54
CA LEU A 336 23.09 -19.62 29.33
C LEU A 336 24.24 -19.04 28.50
N ASN A 337 25.27 -18.48 29.12
CA ASN A 337 26.46 -18.02 28.41
C ASN A 337 27.25 -19.18 27.78
N LYS A 338 27.29 -20.34 28.45
CA LYS A 338 27.94 -21.55 27.90
C LYS A 338 27.19 -22.08 26.67
N ALA A 339 25.86 -22.08 26.70
CA ALA A 339 25.04 -22.50 25.56
C ALA A 339 25.07 -21.49 24.40
N LEU A 340 25.09 -20.19 24.72
CA LEU A 340 25.20 -19.14 23.71
C LEU A 340 26.55 -19.19 22.99
N ASP A 341 27.63 -19.58 23.69
CA ASP A 341 28.99 -19.72 23.15
C ASP A 341 29.46 -18.44 22.43
N VAL A 342 29.23 -17.29 23.08
CA VAL A 342 29.67 -15.96 22.63
C VAL A 342 30.34 -15.25 23.80
N LYS A 343 31.53 -14.67 23.56
CA LYS A 343 32.33 -14.00 24.58
C LYS A 343 32.42 -12.50 24.31
N PRO A 344 32.55 -11.68 25.37
CA PRO A 344 32.99 -10.30 25.21
C PRO A 344 34.28 -10.22 24.37
N GLY A 345 34.29 -9.35 23.36
CA GLY A 345 35.36 -9.21 22.38
C GLY A 345 35.04 -9.79 21.01
N ASP A 346 34.12 -10.77 20.92
CA ASP A 346 33.72 -11.36 19.64
C ASP A 346 32.98 -10.35 18.75
N LEU A 347 33.10 -10.51 17.44
CA LEU A 347 32.41 -9.63 16.49
C LEU A 347 30.93 -9.95 16.46
N TYR A 348 30.09 -8.94 16.71
CA TYR A 348 28.66 -9.12 16.69
C TYR A 348 28.15 -9.41 15.27
N ASN A 349 27.37 -10.47 15.11
CA ASN A 349 26.59 -10.74 13.91
C ASN A 349 25.18 -11.16 14.33
N LYS A 350 24.19 -10.36 13.97
CA LYS A 350 22.80 -10.59 14.38
C LYS A 350 22.25 -11.96 13.97
N LYS A 351 22.62 -12.46 12.78
CA LYS A 351 22.15 -13.76 12.28
C LYS A 351 22.76 -14.90 13.09
N ASP A 352 24.09 -14.94 13.17
CA ASP A 352 24.82 -15.96 13.95
C ASP A 352 24.38 -15.99 15.42
N PHE A 353 24.21 -14.80 16.02
CA PHE A 353 23.73 -14.67 17.39
C PHE A 353 22.31 -15.23 17.58
N THR A 354 21.41 -14.98 16.63
CA THR A 354 20.05 -15.51 16.65
C THR A 354 20.04 -17.02 16.45
N ASP A 355 20.90 -17.52 15.57
CA ASP A 355 21.05 -18.96 15.33
C ASP A 355 21.53 -19.68 16.60
N ARG A 356 22.47 -19.09 17.36
CA ARG A 356 22.95 -19.63 18.65
C ARG A 356 21.89 -19.62 19.75
N LEU A 357 20.90 -18.75 19.63
CA LEU A 357 19.76 -18.73 20.55
C LEU A 357 18.73 -19.83 20.24
N TYR A 358 18.46 -20.14 18.97
CA TYR A 358 17.27 -20.93 18.59
C TYR A 358 17.49 -22.11 17.61
N ASN A 359 18.58 -22.09 16.83
CA ASN A 359 18.73 -22.94 15.65
C ASN A 359 19.91 -23.92 15.74
N HIS A 360 20.87 -23.75 16.67
CA HIS A 360 21.96 -24.71 16.90
C HIS A 360 21.49 -25.92 17.73
N VAL A 361 20.73 -26.79 17.07
CA VAL A 361 20.07 -27.98 17.65
C VAL A 361 20.97 -28.71 18.64
N GLY A 362 20.59 -28.65 19.91
CA GLY A 362 21.17 -29.43 21.02
C GLY A 362 22.24 -28.70 21.82
N THR A 363 22.68 -27.54 21.34
CA THR A 363 23.65 -26.67 22.04
C THR A 363 23.13 -25.26 22.27
N ASP A 364 22.05 -24.89 21.58
CA ASP A 364 21.40 -23.59 21.68
C ASP A 364 20.61 -23.41 22.97
N VAL A 365 20.43 -22.13 23.33
CA VAL A 365 19.64 -21.74 24.52
C VAL A 365 18.21 -22.27 24.46
N ALA A 366 17.62 -22.33 23.26
CA ALA A 366 16.27 -22.86 23.10
C ALA A 366 16.14 -24.33 23.44
N SER A 367 17.13 -25.16 23.08
CA SER A 367 17.11 -26.57 23.47
C SER A 367 17.10 -26.75 24.98
N LEU A 368 17.87 -25.93 25.73
CA LEU A 368 17.85 -25.97 27.20
C LEU A 368 16.46 -25.73 27.78
N TYR A 369 15.77 -24.67 27.35
CA TYR A 369 14.43 -24.35 27.85
C TYR A 369 13.38 -25.35 27.38
N MET A 370 13.39 -25.69 26.09
CA MET A 370 12.43 -26.61 25.50
C MET A 370 12.54 -28.02 26.07
N ASP A 371 13.74 -28.48 26.48
CA ASP A 371 13.90 -29.78 27.13
C ASP A 371 13.39 -29.86 28.56
N LYS A 372 13.18 -28.71 29.22
CA LYS A 372 12.49 -28.61 30.52
C LYS A 372 10.99 -28.33 30.38
N GLY A 373 10.43 -28.42 29.17
CA GLY A 373 9.01 -28.19 28.93
C GLY A 373 8.63 -26.75 28.60
N TYR A 374 9.56 -25.79 28.58
CA TYR A 374 9.23 -24.39 28.28
C TYR A 374 9.10 -24.17 26.78
N LEU A 375 8.04 -24.72 26.16
CA LEU A 375 7.78 -24.62 24.72
C LEU A 375 7.59 -23.17 24.24
N TYR A 376 6.96 -22.34 25.06
CA TYR A 376 6.56 -20.96 24.72
C TYR A 376 7.53 -19.89 25.23
N PHE A 377 8.72 -20.29 25.68
CA PHE A 377 9.70 -19.32 26.14
C PHE A 377 10.11 -18.39 24.99
N ASN A 378 10.48 -17.16 25.32
CA ASN A 378 10.97 -16.19 24.37
C ASN A 378 12.12 -15.37 24.95
N VAL A 379 13.10 -15.01 24.14
CA VAL A 379 14.22 -14.15 24.52
C VAL A 379 14.20 -12.88 23.67
N GLU A 380 13.99 -11.75 24.32
CA GLU A 380 14.09 -10.43 23.70
C GLU A 380 15.52 -9.89 23.84
N VAL A 381 16.16 -9.57 22.73
CA VAL A 381 17.55 -9.05 22.70
C VAL A 381 17.51 -7.54 22.45
N LYS A 382 18.03 -6.77 23.40
CA LYS A 382 18.22 -5.31 23.26
C LYS A 382 19.69 -5.00 23.04
N GLU A 383 19.97 -4.37 21.90
CA GLU A 383 21.31 -3.98 21.47
C GLU A 383 21.56 -2.51 21.88
N ASN A 384 22.60 -2.24 22.67
CA ASN A 384 22.96 -0.89 23.08
C ASN A 384 24.41 -0.56 22.70
N ARG A 385 24.61 0.43 21.83
CA ARG A 385 25.94 0.84 21.39
C ARG A 385 26.59 1.76 22.42
N MET A 386 27.77 1.37 22.89
CA MET A 386 28.61 2.19 23.77
C MET A 386 29.98 2.42 23.11
N GLY A 387 30.11 3.53 22.39
CA GLY A 387 31.34 3.89 21.66
C GLY A 387 31.68 2.91 20.53
N LYS A 388 32.77 2.16 20.71
CA LYS A 388 33.27 1.11 19.80
C LYS A 388 32.79 -0.31 20.17
N LEU A 389 31.96 -0.46 21.20
CA LEU A 389 31.44 -1.74 21.67
C LEU A 389 29.91 -1.78 21.55
N VAL A 390 29.36 -2.99 21.48
CA VAL A 390 27.92 -3.24 21.59
C VAL A 390 27.61 -4.08 22.82
N ASN A 391 26.72 -3.60 23.67
CA ASN A 391 26.26 -4.31 24.86
C ASN A 391 24.92 -4.97 24.56
N LEU A 392 24.80 -6.24 24.89
CA LEU A 392 23.62 -7.06 24.63
C LEU A 392 22.88 -7.33 25.94
N LYS A 393 21.61 -6.95 25.99
CA LYS A 393 20.72 -7.23 27.13
C LYS A 393 19.62 -8.18 26.69
N LEU A 394 19.67 -9.40 27.21
CA LEU A 394 18.75 -10.47 26.91
C LEU A 394 17.70 -10.54 28.03
N THR A 395 16.44 -10.38 27.66
CA THR A 395 15.31 -10.52 28.59
C THR A 395 14.57 -11.81 28.24
N VAL A 396 14.62 -12.77 29.16
CA VAL A 396 13.97 -14.07 29.03
C VAL A 396 12.56 -13.99 29.61
N PHE A 397 11.59 -14.46 28.83
CA PHE A 397 10.22 -14.69 29.23
C PHE A 397 10.00 -16.21 29.21
N GLU A 398 10.15 -16.86 30.37
CA GLU A 398 10.19 -18.33 30.45
C GLU A 398 8.81 -18.97 30.23
N GLY A 399 7.76 -18.34 30.75
CA GLY A 399 6.40 -18.87 30.67
C GLY A 399 6.16 -20.10 31.55
N ALA A 400 5.02 -20.76 31.39
CA ALA A 400 4.72 -22.01 32.10
C ALA A 400 5.21 -23.22 31.27
N PRO A 401 5.67 -24.30 31.93
CA PRO A 401 6.02 -25.53 31.24
C PRO A 401 4.77 -26.15 30.60
N ALA A 402 4.93 -26.65 29.37
CA ALA A 402 3.92 -27.34 28.59
C ALA A 402 4.10 -28.86 28.72
N THR A 403 2.99 -29.56 28.87
CA THR A 403 2.95 -31.03 28.83
C THR A 403 2.44 -31.54 27.50
N ILE A 404 2.80 -32.77 27.16
CA ILE A 404 2.30 -33.45 25.98
C ILE A 404 0.86 -33.86 26.25
N GLY A 405 -0.06 -33.41 25.40
CA GLY A 405 -1.45 -33.82 25.42
C GLY A 405 -1.62 -35.16 24.71
N LYS A 406 -2.21 -35.14 23.52
CA LYS A 406 -2.40 -36.33 22.67
C LYS A 406 -1.22 -36.52 21.73
N VAL A 407 -0.83 -37.78 21.54
CA VAL A 407 0.15 -38.17 20.52
C VAL A 407 -0.56 -39.02 19.46
N THR A 408 -0.56 -38.56 18.22
CA THR A 408 -1.21 -39.22 17.08
C THR A 408 -0.21 -39.53 15.99
N VAL A 409 -0.49 -40.58 15.22
CA VAL A 409 0.31 -40.99 14.06
C VAL A 409 -0.60 -41.06 12.83
N LYS A 410 -0.14 -40.52 11.71
CA LYS A 410 -0.82 -40.57 10.40
C LYS A 410 0.11 -41.17 9.35
N GLY A 411 -0.48 -41.89 8.40
CA GLY A 411 0.25 -42.46 7.26
C GLY A 411 0.88 -43.83 7.51
N ASN A 412 0.58 -44.46 8.64
CA ASN A 412 1.00 -45.83 8.98
C ASN A 412 -0.03 -46.88 8.51
N LYS A 413 0.20 -47.50 7.35
CA LYS A 413 -0.61 -48.60 6.80
C LYS A 413 -0.01 -49.98 7.09
N LYS A 414 1.33 -50.08 7.14
CA LYS A 414 2.10 -51.32 7.35
C LYS A 414 2.37 -51.64 8.82
N ILE A 415 2.44 -50.63 9.70
CA ILE A 415 2.66 -50.80 11.15
C ILE A 415 1.48 -50.20 11.93
N SER A 416 1.03 -50.89 12.98
CA SER A 416 -0.02 -50.38 13.87
C SER A 416 0.45 -49.14 14.64
N ALA A 417 -0.43 -48.16 14.82
CA ALA A 417 -0.12 -46.93 15.55
C ALA A 417 0.38 -47.21 16.97
N ALA A 418 -0.18 -48.22 17.65
CA ALA A 418 0.25 -48.63 18.98
C ALA A 418 1.71 -49.08 19.03
N LYS A 419 2.18 -49.83 18.02
CA LYS A 419 3.59 -50.28 17.95
C LYS A 419 4.54 -49.12 17.69
N ILE A 420 4.10 -48.14 16.90
CA ILE A 420 4.89 -46.92 16.65
C ILE A 420 4.98 -46.09 17.93
N LEU A 421 3.86 -45.79 18.57
CA LEU A 421 3.80 -45.00 19.80
C LEU A 421 4.59 -45.64 20.95
N ALA A 422 4.57 -46.98 21.07
CA ALA A 422 5.35 -47.69 22.09
C ALA A 422 6.87 -47.57 21.91
N ALA A 423 7.35 -47.30 20.69
CA ALA A 423 8.76 -47.11 20.40
C ALA A 423 9.23 -45.66 20.59
N LEU A 424 8.31 -44.69 20.74
CA LEU A 424 8.66 -43.29 20.88
C LEU A 424 9.04 -42.94 22.33
N PRO A 425 10.07 -42.09 22.53
CA PRO A 425 10.49 -41.64 23.86
C PRO A 425 9.53 -40.62 24.50
N ILE A 426 8.53 -40.13 23.76
CA ILE A 426 7.54 -39.16 24.24
C ILE A 426 6.21 -39.86 24.47
N GLN A 427 5.67 -39.68 25.68
CA GLN A 427 4.35 -40.19 26.04
C GLN A 427 3.39 -39.04 26.43
N PRO A 428 2.06 -39.23 26.26
CA PRO A 428 1.07 -38.33 26.84
C PRO A 428 1.31 -38.10 28.33
N GLY A 429 1.29 -36.84 28.76
CA GLY A 429 1.56 -36.42 30.13
C GLY A 429 3.02 -36.03 30.42
N ASP A 430 3.97 -36.41 29.56
CA ASP A 430 5.37 -35.96 29.70
C ASP A 430 5.48 -34.43 29.58
N LEU A 431 6.51 -33.85 30.19
CA LEU A 431 6.93 -32.49 29.80
C LEU A 431 7.39 -32.48 28.34
N PHE A 432 7.10 -31.39 27.64
CA PHE A 432 7.64 -31.18 26.31
C PHE A 432 9.19 -31.25 26.34
N SER A 433 9.78 -31.92 25.36
CA SER A 433 11.24 -31.93 25.17
C SER A 433 11.58 -32.00 23.69
N ARG A 434 12.44 -31.06 23.26
CA ARG A 434 12.92 -30.99 21.89
C ARG A 434 13.86 -32.16 21.57
N SER A 435 14.74 -32.52 22.50
CA SER A 435 15.64 -33.67 22.37
C SER A 435 14.87 -34.97 22.21
N LYS A 436 13.79 -35.17 22.98
CA LYS A 436 12.93 -36.34 22.79
C LYS A 436 12.22 -36.32 21.42
N LEU A 437 11.81 -35.15 20.89
CA LEU A 437 11.19 -35.06 19.56
C LEU A 437 12.15 -35.41 18.44
N ILE A 438 13.39 -34.92 18.52
CA ILE A 438 14.45 -35.24 17.56
C ILE A 438 14.73 -36.74 17.58
N LYS A 439 14.82 -37.33 18.78
CA LYS A 439 14.98 -38.78 18.94
C LYS A 439 13.78 -39.56 18.40
N SER A 440 12.55 -39.09 18.61
CA SER A 440 11.36 -39.66 17.98
C SER A 440 11.47 -39.66 16.45
N GLN A 441 11.92 -38.54 15.85
CA GLN A 441 12.12 -38.44 14.40
C GLN A 441 13.17 -39.43 13.90
N GLN A 442 14.29 -39.56 14.61
CA GLN A 442 15.36 -40.51 14.27
C GLN A 442 14.88 -41.96 14.33
N ILE A 443 14.21 -42.36 15.41
CA ILE A 443 13.65 -43.71 15.56
C ILE A 443 12.67 -44.01 14.42
N LEU A 444 11.78 -43.06 14.08
CA LEU A 444 10.83 -43.21 12.98
C LEU A 444 11.50 -43.29 11.60
N ALA A 445 12.61 -42.56 11.40
CA ALA A 445 13.40 -42.63 10.18
C ALA A 445 14.16 -43.95 10.02
N GLU A 446 14.59 -44.54 11.14
CA GLU A 446 15.27 -45.85 11.21
C GLU A 446 14.28 -47.03 11.13
N MET A 447 13.00 -46.81 11.40
CA MET A 447 11.97 -47.81 11.18
C MET A 447 11.88 -48.16 9.69
N GLY A 448 12.28 -49.39 9.34
CA GLY A 448 12.42 -49.88 7.97
C GLY A 448 11.35 -49.48 6.94
N PRO A 449 10.03 -49.54 7.25
CA PRO A 449 8.99 -49.30 6.25
C PRO A 449 8.71 -47.82 5.94
N PHE A 450 9.27 -46.86 6.68
CA PHE A 450 9.04 -45.44 6.46
C PHE A 450 10.15 -44.80 5.63
N ASN A 451 9.80 -43.72 4.93
CA ASN A 451 10.73 -42.88 4.22
C ASN A 451 11.37 -41.87 5.19
N PRO A 452 12.71 -41.95 5.42
CA PRO A 452 13.38 -41.14 6.44
C PRO A 452 13.33 -39.63 6.17
N THR A 453 13.23 -39.20 4.90
CA THR A 453 13.20 -37.76 4.54
C THR A 453 11.80 -37.15 4.63
N LYS A 454 10.77 -37.97 4.86
CA LYS A 454 9.36 -37.56 4.91
C LYS A 454 8.72 -37.73 6.29
N VAL A 455 9.51 -37.96 7.34
CA VAL A 455 9.00 -38.00 8.72
C VAL A 455 8.76 -36.57 9.20
N GLY A 456 7.49 -36.19 9.29
CA GLY A 456 7.06 -34.89 9.79
C GLY A 456 6.56 -34.96 11.24
N ILE A 457 6.82 -33.91 12.02
CA ILE A 457 6.28 -33.72 13.37
C ILE A 457 5.54 -32.39 13.37
N ASN A 458 4.26 -32.43 13.73
CA ASN A 458 3.41 -31.25 13.82
C ASN A 458 2.95 -31.03 15.27
N PRO A 459 3.54 -30.07 16.00
CA PRO A 459 3.07 -29.68 17.33
C PRO A 459 1.84 -28.78 17.23
N ILE A 460 0.77 -29.15 17.91
CA ILE A 460 -0.51 -28.43 17.94
C ILE A 460 -0.67 -27.83 19.35
N PRO A 461 -0.32 -26.54 19.54
CA PRO A 461 -0.33 -25.92 20.85
C PRO A 461 -1.75 -25.65 21.36
N ASN A 462 -2.00 -25.92 22.63
CA ASN A 462 -3.20 -25.51 23.36
C ASN A 462 -2.81 -24.60 24.54
N HIS A 463 -2.84 -23.29 24.29
CA HIS A 463 -2.43 -22.27 25.26
C HIS A 463 -3.30 -22.24 26.52
N GLN A 464 -4.59 -22.61 26.44
CA GLN A 464 -5.49 -22.60 27.59
C GLN A 464 -5.23 -23.79 28.52
N ALA A 465 -5.04 -24.98 27.94
CA ALA A 465 -4.76 -26.20 28.70
C ALA A 465 -3.28 -26.33 29.10
N LYS A 466 -2.40 -25.46 28.58
CA LYS A 466 -0.93 -25.57 28.72
C LYS A 466 -0.39 -26.92 28.21
N THR A 467 -1.06 -27.47 27.22
CA THR A 467 -0.67 -28.74 26.59
C THR A 467 -0.28 -28.52 25.14
N VAL A 468 0.49 -29.45 24.59
CA VAL A 468 0.78 -29.53 23.15
C VAL A 468 0.48 -30.94 22.67
N ASP A 469 -0.42 -31.04 21.69
CA ASP A 469 -0.67 -32.31 21.03
C ASP A 469 0.39 -32.51 19.94
N LEU A 470 0.85 -33.74 19.74
CA LEU A 470 1.88 -34.07 18.76
C LEU A 470 1.28 -34.99 17.69
N GLU A 471 1.35 -34.55 16.44
CA GLU A 471 0.96 -35.36 15.30
C GLU A 471 2.21 -35.75 14.49
N TYR A 472 2.49 -37.04 14.42
CA TYR A 472 3.54 -37.61 13.57
C TYR A 472 2.95 -37.98 12.21
N VAL A 473 3.49 -37.37 11.15
CA VAL A 473 3.07 -37.64 9.76
C VAL A 473 4.15 -38.47 9.09
N LEU A 474 3.79 -39.70 8.71
CA LEU A 474 4.68 -40.68 8.12
C LEU A 474 4.31 -40.93 6.65
N VAL A 475 5.32 -41.25 5.85
CA VAL A 475 5.14 -41.73 4.48
C VAL A 475 5.89 -43.04 4.35
N GLU A 476 5.18 -44.09 3.96
CA GLU A 476 5.78 -45.41 3.73
C GLU A 476 6.54 -45.47 2.41
N LYS A 477 7.54 -46.35 2.36
CA LYS A 477 8.24 -46.73 1.12
C LYS A 477 7.38 -47.58 0.20
#